data_AF-A0A7C5C7E0-F1
#
_entry.id   AF-A0A7C5C7E0-F1
#
_cell.length_a   1.000
_cell.length_b   1.000
_cell.length_c   1.000
_cell.angle_alpha   90.00
_cell.angle_beta   90.00
_cell.angle_gamma   90.00
#
_symmetry.space_group_name_H-M   'P 1'
#
loop_
_entity.id
_entity.type
_entity.pdbx_description
1 polymer ?
#
loop_
_entity_poly.entity_id
_entity_poly.type
_entity_poly.pdbx_seq_one_letter_code
_entity_poly.pdbx_strand_id
1 'polypeptide(L)'
;IEQHNPNGLAQAFVLGEEFIGDDKIALVLGDNIFYGSGMTKQLVESGDPDGGIVFAYRVNDPERYGVVEFDKEFNALSIEEKPTEPKSNYAVPGLYFYDNEVVKIAKELKPSARGEYEITDVNKHYLQRGKLKVQVLDRGTAWLDTGTFASLNAASQFIQVLEERQGLKVGCIEEVAYLKGFIGKEKLKKLAIKYEKSGYGKYLFEMLKE
;
A
#
# COMPACT_ATOMS: atom_id res chain seq x y z
N ILE A 1 -11.22 -3.91 -15.16
CA ILE A 1 -10.08 -4.63 -15.76
C ILE A 1 -9.93 -5.92 -14.98
N GLU A 2 -10.00 -7.07 -15.64
CA GLU A 2 -9.95 -8.38 -14.98
C GLU A 2 -8.56 -9.00 -15.09
N GLN A 3 -8.09 -9.62 -14.01
CA GLN A 3 -6.90 -10.47 -14.03
C GLN A 3 -7.33 -11.93 -14.01
N HIS A 4 -7.42 -12.57 -15.18
CA HIS A 4 -7.93 -13.95 -15.28
C HIS A 4 -7.00 -14.99 -14.65
N ASN A 5 -5.69 -14.76 -14.66
CA ASN A 5 -4.69 -15.64 -14.07
C ASN A 5 -3.77 -14.81 -13.16
N PRO A 6 -3.46 -15.27 -11.93
CA PRO A 6 -2.61 -14.54 -11.00
C PRO A 6 -1.13 -14.65 -11.39
N ASN A 7 -0.76 -14.06 -12.53
CA ASN A 7 0.59 -14.15 -13.10
C ASN A 7 1.59 -13.19 -12.43
N GLY A 8 1.34 -12.70 -11.23
CA GLY A 8 2.22 -11.77 -10.51
C GLY A 8 1.76 -10.31 -10.53
N LEU A 9 2.32 -9.54 -9.59
CA LEU A 9 1.88 -8.19 -9.26
C LEU A 9 2.19 -7.16 -10.34
N ALA A 10 3.31 -7.30 -11.06
CA ALA A 10 3.69 -6.35 -12.10
C ALA A 10 2.71 -6.37 -13.30
N GLN A 11 1.92 -7.42 -13.44
CA GLN A 11 0.86 -7.51 -14.45
C GLN A 11 -0.19 -6.40 -14.29
N ALA A 12 -0.35 -5.83 -13.10
CA ALA A 12 -1.26 -4.70 -12.86
C ALA A 12 -0.99 -3.51 -13.80
N PHE A 13 0.29 -3.21 -14.11
CA PHE A 13 0.64 -2.11 -15.00
C PHE A 13 0.40 -2.41 -16.48
N VAL A 14 0.48 -3.68 -16.87
CA VAL A 14 0.18 -4.10 -18.24
C VAL A 14 -1.32 -4.10 -18.47
N LEU A 15 -2.09 -4.67 -17.54
CA LEU A 15 -3.55 -4.69 -17.60
C LEU A 15 -4.15 -3.28 -17.46
N GLY A 16 -3.53 -2.45 -16.62
CA GLY A 16 -3.94 -1.08 -16.34
C GLY A 16 -3.45 -0.04 -17.34
N GLU A 17 -2.74 -0.40 -18.41
CA GLU A 17 -2.09 0.55 -19.33
C GLU A 17 -3.04 1.67 -19.82
N GLU A 18 -4.22 1.29 -20.35
CA GLU A 18 -5.18 2.28 -20.87
C GLU A 18 -5.74 3.19 -19.75
N PHE A 19 -5.86 2.66 -18.52
CA PHE A 19 -6.30 3.43 -17.37
C PHE A 19 -5.21 4.40 -16.87
N ILE A 20 -3.94 3.97 -16.95
CA ILE A 20 -2.78 4.78 -16.53
C ILE A 20 -2.51 5.89 -17.55
N GLY A 21 -2.62 5.62 -18.85
CA GLY A 21 -2.30 6.58 -19.90
C GLY A 21 -0.87 7.10 -19.76
N ASP A 22 -0.71 8.43 -19.70
CA ASP A 22 0.57 9.11 -19.49
C ASP A 22 0.77 9.57 -18.02
N ASP A 23 -0.15 9.22 -17.12
CA ASP A 23 -0.11 9.65 -15.72
C ASP A 23 0.88 8.83 -14.88
N LYS A 24 1.22 9.40 -13.72
CA LYS A 24 1.92 8.69 -12.64
C LYS A 24 0.93 7.79 -11.90
N ILE A 25 1.43 6.71 -11.30
CA ILE A 25 0.55 5.68 -10.73
C ILE A 25 1.01 5.23 -9.35
N ALA A 26 0.03 4.93 -8.49
CA ALA A 26 0.24 4.21 -7.25
C ALA A 26 -0.43 2.83 -7.34
N LEU A 27 0.27 1.78 -6.89
CA LEU A 27 -0.24 0.43 -6.73
C LEU A 27 -0.33 0.11 -5.23
N VAL A 28 -1.48 -0.37 -4.77
CA VAL A 28 -1.67 -0.89 -3.41
C VAL A 28 -2.26 -2.29 -3.49
N LEU A 29 -1.76 -3.21 -2.67
CA LEU A 29 -2.30 -4.56 -2.55
C LEU A 29 -3.57 -4.54 -1.71
N GLY A 30 -4.61 -5.24 -2.16
CA GLY A 30 -5.95 -5.16 -1.57
C GLY A 30 -6.09 -5.78 -0.17
N ASP A 31 -5.10 -6.55 0.26
CA ASP A 31 -5.02 -7.26 1.55
C ASP A 31 -4.08 -6.58 2.57
N ASN A 32 -3.47 -5.45 2.19
CA ASN A 32 -2.53 -4.70 3.01
C ASN A 32 -3.23 -3.59 3.80
N ILE A 33 -3.08 -3.61 5.12
CA ILE A 33 -3.61 -2.59 6.02
C ILE A 33 -2.44 -1.76 6.56
N PHE A 34 -2.59 -0.44 6.49
CA PHE A 34 -1.62 0.50 7.04
C PHE A 34 -2.29 1.45 8.04
N TYR A 35 -1.64 1.66 9.18
CA TYR A 35 -2.07 2.58 10.21
C TYR A 35 -0.86 3.27 10.84
N GLY A 36 -0.84 4.58 10.95
CA GLY A 36 0.29 5.29 11.55
C GLY A 36 0.08 6.79 11.55
N SER A 37 0.70 7.46 12.53
CA SER A 37 0.71 8.93 12.58
C SER A 37 1.54 9.48 11.42
N GLY A 38 1.06 10.56 10.78
CA GLY A 38 1.79 11.21 9.68
C GLY A 38 1.75 10.47 8.34
N MET A 39 1.19 9.26 8.28
CA MET A 39 1.14 8.46 7.05
C MET A 39 0.45 9.21 5.89
N THR A 40 -0.66 9.90 6.15
CA THR A 40 -1.35 10.70 5.11
C THR A 40 -0.43 11.72 4.46
N LYS A 41 0.42 12.40 5.25
CA LYS A 41 1.37 13.38 4.73
C LYS A 41 2.42 12.69 3.87
N GLN A 42 2.99 11.59 4.34
CA GLN A 42 3.99 10.81 3.62
C GLN A 42 3.46 10.27 2.28
N LEU A 43 2.21 9.82 2.24
CA LEU A 43 1.56 9.35 1.01
C LEU A 43 1.34 10.47 0.01
N VAL A 44 0.87 11.64 0.46
CA VAL A 44 0.69 12.82 -0.41
C VAL A 44 2.02 13.29 -0.98
N GLU A 45 3.08 13.32 -0.17
CA GLU A 45 4.43 13.69 -0.62
C GLU A 45 5.04 12.67 -1.60
N SER A 46 4.56 11.43 -1.59
CA SER A 46 4.98 10.38 -2.53
C SER A 46 4.16 10.36 -3.82
N GLY A 47 3.11 11.19 -3.93
CA GLY A 47 2.18 11.22 -5.06
C GLY A 47 2.72 11.81 -6.36
N ASP A 48 3.94 12.35 -6.36
CA ASP A 48 4.60 12.93 -7.54
C ASP A 48 6.02 12.33 -7.76
N PRO A 49 6.15 11.02 -8.00
CA PRO A 49 7.45 10.37 -8.13
C PRO A 49 8.22 10.83 -9.40
N ASP A 50 9.54 10.90 -9.31
CA ASP A 50 10.49 10.82 -10.43
C ASP A 50 11.24 9.50 -10.26
N GLY A 51 10.91 8.49 -11.06
CA GLY A 51 11.28 7.10 -10.83
C GLY A 51 10.24 6.31 -10.03
N GLY A 52 10.72 5.45 -9.13
CA GLY A 52 9.90 4.66 -8.22
C GLY A 52 10.10 5.07 -6.77
N ILE A 53 9.03 5.04 -5.98
CA ILE A 53 9.05 5.18 -4.53
C ILE A 53 8.41 3.93 -3.93
N VAL A 54 9.16 3.26 -3.07
CA VAL A 54 8.67 2.15 -2.27
C VAL A 54 8.95 2.38 -0.79
N PHE A 55 8.28 1.60 0.05
CA PHE A 55 8.45 1.68 1.49
C PHE A 55 9.25 0.48 2.00
N ALA A 56 9.93 0.66 3.12
CA ALA A 56 10.61 -0.40 3.84
C ALA A 56 10.07 -0.46 5.26
N TYR A 57 9.67 -1.66 5.68
CA TYR A 57 9.14 -1.91 7.01
C TYR A 57 9.90 -3.04 7.68
N ARG A 58 10.26 -2.85 8.95
CA ARG A 58 10.98 -3.88 9.70
C ARG A 58 10.03 -5.01 10.10
N VAL A 59 10.30 -6.22 9.63
CA VAL A 59 9.53 -7.43 9.96
C VAL A 59 10.38 -8.46 10.71
N ASN A 60 9.73 -9.47 11.28
CA ASN A 60 10.41 -10.60 11.93
C ASN A 60 10.69 -11.75 10.96
N ASP A 61 9.91 -11.88 9.88
CA ASP A 61 9.90 -12.94 8.87
C ASP A 61 10.12 -12.37 7.45
N PRO A 62 11.30 -11.75 7.17
CA PRO A 62 11.57 -11.06 5.90
C PRO A 62 11.57 -11.96 4.67
N GLU A 63 11.85 -13.26 4.81
CA GLU A 63 11.88 -14.26 3.73
C GLU A 63 10.55 -14.41 2.97
N ARG A 64 9.45 -13.90 3.53
CA ARG A 64 8.12 -13.94 2.89
C ARG A 64 7.87 -12.83 1.88
N TYR A 65 8.74 -11.83 1.81
CA TYR A 65 8.52 -10.59 1.07
C TYR A 65 9.71 -10.23 0.17
N GLY A 66 9.57 -9.14 -0.60
CA GLY A 66 10.71 -8.44 -1.18
C GLY A 66 11.54 -7.78 -0.07
N VAL A 67 12.83 -8.10 0.04
CA VAL A 67 13.73 -7.61 1.09
C VAL A 67 14.69 -6.58 0.51
N VAL A 68 14.80 -5.42 1.17
CA VAL A 68 15.75 -4.36 0.80
C VAL A 68 16.98 -4.39 1.68
N GLU A 69 18.15 -4.43 1.07
CA GLU A 69 19.43 -4.20 1.75
C GLU A 69 19.77 -2.71 1.76
N PHE A 70 20.33 -2.22 2.88
CA PHE A 70 20.73 -0.83 3.04
C PHE A 70 22.21 -0.69 3.37
N ASP A 71 22.82 0.43 2.97
CA ASP A 71 24.11 0.87 3.50
C ASP A 71 23.96 1.51 4.91
N LYS A 72 25.05 2.07 5.45
CA LYS A 72 25.06 2.67 6.79
C LYS A 72 24.27 3.99 6.85
N GLU A 73 24.12 4.63 5.71
CA GLU A 73 23.42 5.90 5.51
C GLU A 73 21.94 5.68 5.11
N PHE A 74 21.45 4.43 5.13
CA PHE A 74 20.10 4.02 4.73
C PHE A 74 19.76 4.26 3.25
N ASN A 75 20.76 4.22 2.36
CA ASN A 75 20.51 4.10 0.92
C ASN A 75 20.31 2.62 0.55
N ALA A 76 19.33 2.35 -0.31
CA ALA A 76 19.06 0.99 -0.77
C ALA A 76 20.18 0.49 -1.70
N LEU A 77 20.73 -0.69 -1.39
CA LEU A 77 21.81 -1.33 -2.15
C LEU A 77 21.29 -2.43 -3.08
N SER A 78 20.38 -3.26 -2.57
CA SER A 78 19.79 -4.36 -3.33
C SER A 78 18.36 -4.63 -2.88
N ILE A 79 17.59 -5.27 -3.75
CA ILE A 79 16.25 -5.78 -3.43
C ILE A 79 16.10 -7.19 -3.99
N GLU A 80 15.62 -8.12 -3.17
CA GLU A 80 15.49 -9.54 -3.50
C GLU A 80 14.11 -10.06 -3.15
N GLU A 81 13.50 -10.84 -4.05
CA GLU A 81 12.17 -11.41 -3.84
C GLU A 81 12.31 -12.71 -3.05
N LYS A 82 11.69 -12.75 -1.85
CA LYS A 82 11.60 -13.94 -0.99
C LYS A 82 12.94 -14.69 -0.84
N PRO A 83 14.01 -14.00 -0.39
CA PRO A 83 15.33 -14.61 -0.28
C PRO A 83 15.32 -15.70 0.80
N THR A 84 16.02 -16.81 0.53
CA THR A 84 16.23 -17.88 1.53
C THR A 84 17.15 -17.43 2.67
N GLU A 85 18.07 -16.51 2.38
CA GLU A 85 18.98 -15.89 3.34
C GLU A 85 18.84 -14.36 3.26
N PRO A 86 17.87 -13.76 3.97
CA PRO A 86 17.60 -12.33 3.91
C PRO A 86 18.79 -11.48 4.36
N LYS A 87 19.20 -10.53 3.52
CA LYS A 87 20.31 -9.60 3.82
C LYS A 87 19.94 -8.53 4.85
N SER A 88 18.66 -8.34 5.09
CA SER A 88 18.14 -7.42 6.10
C SER A 88 16.78 -7.90 6.61
N ASN A 89 16.24 -7.20 7.62
CA ASN A 89 14.89 -7.44 8.12
C ASN A 89 13.87 -6.41 7.59
N TYR A 90 14.20 -5.70 6.51
CA TYR A 90 13.32 -4.70 5.91
C TYR A 90 12.62 -5.28 4.70
N ALA A 91 11.32 -5.53 4.85
CA ALA A 91 10.44 -5.95 3.79
C ALA A 91 9.86 -4.72 3.05
N VAL A 92 9.50 -4.90 1.78
CA VAL A 92 8.76 -3.92 0.99
C VAL A 92 7.26 -4.20 1.12
N PRO A 93 6.49 -3.33 1.80
CA PRO A 93 5.04 -3.47 1.89
C PRO A 93 4.37 -3.36 0.53
N GLY A 94 3.11 -3.79 0.46
CA GLY A 94 2.27 -3.76 -0.74
C GLY A 94 1.78 -2.37 -1.13
N LEU A 95 2.66 -1.37 -1.19
CA LEU A 95 2.37 -0.01 -1.57
C LEU A 95 3.54 0.58 -2.36
N TYR A 96 3.26 1.02 -3.59
CA TYR A 96 4.27 1.43 -4.56
C TYR A 96 3.78 2.67 -5.31
N PHE A 97 4.69 3.61 -5.58
CA PHE A 97 4.44 4.77 -6.43
C PHE A 97 5.46 4.78 -7.56
N TYR A 98 5.02 5.03 -8.78
CA TYR A 98 5.91 5.08 -9.93
C TYR A 98 5.55 6.23 -10.87
N ASP A 99 6.56 6.73 -11.57
CA ASP A 99 6.35 7.46 -12.81
C ASP A 99 5.80 6.54 -13.91
N ASN A 100 5.48 7.12 -15.05
CA ASN A 100 4.82 6.42 -16.15
C ASN A 100 5.70 5.33 -16.79
N GLU A 101 7.03 5.37 -16.66
CA GLU A 101 7.93 4.38 -17.27
C GLU A 101 7.65 2.95 -16.77
N VAL A 102 6.96 2.81 -15.63
CA VAL A 102 6.57 1.52 -15.05
C VAL A 102 5.79 0.64 -16.02
N VAL A 103 4.96 1.22 -16.90
CA VAL A 103 4.18 0.46 -17.88
C VAL A 103 5.11 -0.24 -18.87
N LYS A 104 6.10 0.49 -19.38
CA LYS A 104 7.11 -0.07 -20.29
C LYS A 104 7.96 -1.12 -19.58
N ILE A 105 8.44 -0.81 -18.38
CA ILE A 105 9.26 -1.74 -17.58
C ILE A 105 8.49 -3.05 -17.35
N ALA A 106 7.22 -2.98 -16.95
CA ALA A 106 6.39 -4.15 -16.68
C ALA A 106 6.16 -5.02 -17.93
N LYS A 107 6.03 -4.42 -19.12
CA LYS A 107 5.89 -5.14 -20.39
C LYS A 107 7.14 -5.91 -20.82
N GLU A 108 8.32 -5.42 -20.43
CA GLU A 108 9.61 -6.02 -20.78
C GLU A 108 10.05 -7.10 -19.78
N LEU A 109 9.34 -7.26 -18.66
CA LEU A 109 9.65 -8.28 -17.66
C LEU A 109 9.48 -9.70 -18.21
N LYS A 110 10.33 -10.59 -17.71
CA LYS A 110 10.20 -12.03 -17.92
C LYS A 110 9.64 -12.67 -16.65
N PRO A 111 8.86 -13.76 -16.76
CA PRO A 111 8.42 -14.51 -15.59
C PRO A 111 9.61 -14.98 -14.75
N SER A 112 9.44 -14.95 -13.43
CA SER A 112 10.41 -15.49 -12.48
C SER A 112 10.46 -17.02 -12.51
N ALA A 113 11.33 -17.62 -11.70
CA ALA A 113 11.41 -19.08 -11.56
C ALA A 113 10.08 -19.73 -11.11
N ARG A 114 9.19 -18.97 -10.47
CA ARG A 114 7.83 -19.42 -10.09
C ARG A 114 6.75 -19.07 -11.11
N GLY A 115 7.12 -18.48 -12.25
CA GLY A 115 6.19 -18.14 -13.33
C GLY A 115 5.41 -16.84 -13.15
N GLU A 116 5.84 -15.97 -12.22
CA GLU A 116 5.18 -14.69 -11.93
C GLU A 116 5.99 -13.49 -12.45
N TYR A 117 5.32 -12.43 -12.86
CA TYR A 117 5.91 -11.11 -13.14
C TYR A 117 6.06 -10.33 -11.83
N GLU A 118 7.28 -10.34 -11.30
CA GLU A 118 7.57 -9.83 -9.95
C GLU A 118 7.60 -8.31 -9.90
N ILE A 119 6.90 -7.72 -8.92
CA ILE A 119 7.04 -6.29 -8.62
C ILE A 119 8.46 -5.95 -8.17
N THR A 120 9.14 -6.91 -7.54
CA THR A 120 10.54 -6.76 -7.12
C THR A 120 11.48 -6.58 -8.32
N ASP A 121 11.16 -7.15 -9.49
CA ASP A 121 11.98 -6.93 -10.69
C ASP A 121 11.74 -5.54 -11.31
N VAL A 122 10.53 -4.98 -11.19
CA VAL A 122 10.27 -3.55 -11.47
C VAL A 122 11.14 -2.67 -10.56
N ASN A 123 11.12 -2.96 -9.25
CA ASN A 123 11.90 -2.22 -8.27
C ASN A 123 13.40 -2.29 -8.56
N LYS A 124 13.94 -3.47 -8.90
CA LYS A 124 15.34 -3.64 -9.30
C LYS A 124 15.68 -2.77 -10.51
N HIS A 125 14.79 -2.67 -11.50
CA HIS A 125 15.02 -1.84 -12.68
C HIS A 125 15.20 -0.36 -12.32
N TYR A 126 14.32 0.18 -11.47
CA TYR A 126 14.47 1.55 -10.96
C TYR A 126 15.73 1.71 -10.10
N LEU A 127 16.04 0.73 -9.25
CA LEU A 127 17.20 0.77 -8.36
C LEU A 127 18.51 0.81 -9.14
N GLN A 128 18.66 -0.03 -10.17
CA GLN A 128 19.84 -0.07 -11.04
C GLN A 128 20.07 1.24 -11.80
N ARG A 129 18.99 1.99 -12.06
CA ARG A 129 19.05 3.31 -12.71
C ARG A 129 19.27 4.46 -11.72
N GLY A 130 19.39 4.19 -10.42
CA GLY A 130 19.46 5.22 -9.38
C GLY A 130 18.16 6.02 -9.23
N LYS A 131 17.03 5.45 -9.69
CA LYS A 131 15.70 6.06 -9.72
C LYS A 131 14.72 5.42 -8.73
N LEU A 132 15.18 4.55 -7.82
CA LEU A 132 14.35 4.01 -6.76
C LEU A 132 14.63 4.74 -5.45
N LYS A 133 13.62 5.40 -4.89
CA LYS A 133 13.65 5.94 -3.53
C LYS A 133 12.97 4.96 -2.59
N VAL A 134 13.68 4.56 -1.53
CA VAL A 134 13.11 3.70 -0.48
C VAL A 134 12.90 4.51 0.78
N GLN A 135 11.64 4.59 1.25
CA GLN A 135 11.27 5.30 2.47
C GLN A 135 11.05 4.32 3.62
N VAL A 136 11.77 4.47 4.72
CA VAL A 136 11.58 3.62 5.90
C VAL A 136 10.34 4.10 6.67
N LEU A 137 9.39 3.20 6.89
CA LEU A 137 8.25 3.43 7.76
C LEU A 137 8.72 3.39 9.22
N ASP A 138 8.27 4.35 10.02
CA ASP A 138 8.66 4.45 11.41
C ASP A 138 8.05 3.30 12.24
N ARG A 139 8.64 3.03 13.42
CA ARG A 139 8.18 1.95 14.31
C ARG A 139 6.78 2.16 14.89
N GLY A 140 6.25 3.38 14.84
CA GLY A 140 4.89 3.71 15.24
C GLY A 140 3.85 3.46 14.15
N THR A 141 4.28 3.14 12.93
CA THR A 141 3.41 2.64 11.87
C THR A 141 3.17 1.14 12.08
N ALA A 142 1.94 0.71 11.89
CA ALA A 142 1.54 -0.69 11.78
C ALA A 142 1.25 -0.99 10.32
N TRP A 143 1.97 -1.97 9.78
CA TRP A 143 1.65 -2.63 8.52
C TRP A 143 1.22 -4.06 8.81
N LEU A 144 0.04 -4.43 8.33
CA LEU A 144 -0.59 -5.72 8.58
C LEU A 144 -0.98 -6.35 7.24
N ASP A 145 -0.37 -7.49 6.92
CA ASP A 145 -0.74 -8.34 5.79
C ASP A 145 -1.76 -9.40 6.23
N THR A 146 -2.87 -9.52 5.50
CA THR A 146 -3.99 -10.41 5.86
C THR A 146 -3.96 -11.76 5.14
N GLY A 147 -2.80 -12.18 4.63
CA GLY A 147 -2.61 -13.42 3.89
C GLY A 147 -2.78 -14.75 4.64
N THR A 148 -2.95 -14.74 5.98
CA THR A 148 -3.21 -15.97 6.77
C THR A 148 -4.38 -15.76 7.74
N PHE A 149 -5.05 -16.84 8.16
CA PHE A 149 -6.11 -16.74 9.17
C PHE A 149 -5.63 -16.10 10.48
N ALA A 150 -4.40 -16.42 10.90
CA ALA A 150 -3.81 -15.83 12.10
C ALA A 150 -3.56 -14.33 11.95
N SER A 151 -2.99 -13.91 10.81
CA SER A 151 -2.71 -12.48 10.56
C SER A 151 -3.99 -11.66 10.34
N LEU A 152 -5.01 -12.23 9.69
CA LEU A 152 -6.34 -11.62 9.57
C LEU A 152 -7.00 -11.39 10.94
N ASN A 153 -6.93 -12.37 11.83
CA ASN A 153 -7.48 -12.23 13.19
C ASN A 153 -6.70 -11.17 13.99
N ALA A 154 -5.37 -11.18 13.91
CA ALA A 154 -4.54 -10.16 14.57
C ALA A 154 -4.87 -8.74 14.07
N ALA A 155 -5.04 -8.58 12.75
CA ALA A 155 -5.43 -7.30 12.17
C ALA A 155 -6.83 -6.85 12.64
N SER A 156 -7.78 -7.78 12.71
CA SER A 156 -9.13 -7.49 13.20
C SER A 156 -9.12 -7.01 14.65
N GLN A 157 -8.37 -7.68 15.52
CA GLN A 157 -8.20 -7.30 16.92
C GLN A 157 -7.52 -5.94 17.07
N PHE A 158 -6.48 -5.68 16.28
CA PHE A 158 -5.77 -4.40 16.28
C PHE A 158 -6.71 -3.23 15.96
N ILE A 159 -7.48 -3.33 14.86
CA ILE A 159 -8.44 -2.29 14.47
C ILE A 159 -9.54 -2.13 15.51
N GLN A 160 -10.09 -3.23 16.03
CA GLN A 160 -11.13 -3.19 17.06
C GLN A 160 -10.68 -2.40 18.29
N VAL A 161 -9.51 -2.70 18.85
CA VAL A 161 -8.99 -2.04 20.06
C VAL A 161 -8.80 -0.53 19.82
N LEU A 162 -8.34 -0.14 18.64
CA LEU A 162 -8.17 1.28 18.28
C LEU A 162 -9.51 2.00 18.19
N GLU A 163 -10.48 1.45 17.45
CA GLU A 163 -11.79 2.08 17.27
C GLU A 163 -12.55 2.20 18.59
N GLU A 164 -12.53 1.15 19.42
CA GLU A 164 -13.20 1.16 20.73
C GLU A 164 -12.60 2.20 21.69
N ARG A 165 -11.28 2.42 21.61
CA ARG A 165 -10.60 3.36 22.51
C ARG A 165 -10.74 4.81 22.08
N GLN A 166 -10.76 5.08 20.77
CA GLN A 166 -10.77 6.44 20.23
C GLN A 166 -12.17 6.95 19.88
N GLY A 167 -13.12 6.05 19.61
CA GLY A 167 -14.42 6.43 19.04
C GLY A 167 -14.34 6.90 17.57
N LEU A 168 -13.17 6.73 16.94
CA LEU A 168 -12.90 7.03 15.54
C LEU A 168 -12.80 5.75 14.73
N LYS A 169 -13.05 5.85 13.42
CA LYS A 169 -12.95 4.69 12.51
C LYS A 169 -11.66 4.67 11.71
N VAL A 170 -11.13 3.47 11.47
CA VAL A 170 -9.99 3.27 10.58
C VAL A 170 -10.51 2.76 9.24
N GLY A 171 -10.12 3.42 8.14
CA GLY A 171 -10.55 3.03 6.80
C GLY A 171 -11.98 3.44 6.41
N CYS A 172 -12.59 4.40 7.13
CA CYS A 172 -13.88 4.97 6.76
C CYS A 172 -13.75 5.87 5.51
N ILE A 173 -14.19 5.36 4.34
CA ILE A 173 -14.03 6.08 3.07
C ILE A 173 -14.93 7.31 2.96
N GLU A 174 -16.12 7.29 3.58
CA GLU A 174 -17.04 8.42 3.61
C GLU A 174 -16.46 9.58 4.43
N GLU A 175 -15.81 9.27 5.55
CA GLU A 175 -15.09 10.25 6.36
C GLU A 175 -13.99 10.92 5.55
N VAL A 176 -13.12 10.12 4.93
CA VAL A 176 -12.02 10.64 4.09
C VAL A 176 -12.58 11.52 2.97
N ALA A 177 -13.62 11.08 2.28
CA ALA A 177 -14.25 11.84 1.20
C ALA A 177 -14.86 13.16 1.70
N TYR A 178 -15.46 13.19 2.88
CA TYR A 178 -16.01 14.40 3.48
C TYR A 178 -14.91 15.38 3.92
N LEU A 179 -13.88 14.89 4.63
CA LEU A 179 -12.75 15.70 5.08
C LEU A 179 -11.90 16.26 3.92
N LYS A 180 -11.81 15.53 2.81
CA LYS A 180 -11.17 15.99 1.57
C LYS A 180 -12.06 16.91 0.71
N GLY A 181 -13.33 17.09 1.09
CA GLY A 181 -14.28 17.94 0.36
C GLY A 181 -14.81 17.32 -0.95
N PHE A 182 -14.62 16.02 -1.18
CA PHE A 182 -15.18 15.31 -2.34
C PHE A 182 -16.70 15.15 -2.25
N ILE A 183 -17.24 15.14 -1.02
CA ILE A 183 -18.68 15.15 -0.76
C ILE A 183 -19.02 16.22 0.27
N GLY A 184 -20.19 16.85 0.11
CA GLY A 184 -20.74 17.78 1.09
C GLY A 184 -21.60 17.11 2.16
N LYS A 185 -21.98 17.90 3.17
CA LYS A 185 -22.79 17.49 4.35
C LYS A 185 -24.04 16.68 3.99
N GLU A 186 -24.80 17.14 2.99
CA GLU A 186 -26.04 16.48 2.56
C GLU A 186 -25.81 15.08 2.00
N LYS A 187 -24.68 14.86 1.30
CA LYS A 187 -24.36 13.53 0.74
C LYS A 187 -23.86 12.59 1.83
N LEU A 188 -23.05 13.09 2.77
CA LEU A 188 -22.66 12.33 3.96
C LEU A 188 -23.88 11.92 4.80
N LYS A 189 -24.85 12.84 5.00
CA LYS A 189 -26.10 12.53 5.72
C LYS A 189 -26.91 11.43 5.04
N LYS A 190 -27.03 11.45 3.71
CA LYS A 190 -27.72 10.38 2.95
C LYS A 190 -27.02 9.02 3.14
N LEU A 191 -25.69 9.01 3.18
CA LEU A 191 -24.91 7.80 3.45
C LEU A 191 -25.10 7.31 4.90
N ALA A 192 -25.10 8.23 5.88
CA ALA A 192 -25.37 7.90 7.27
C ALA A 192 -26.75 7.25 7.47
N ILE A 193 -27.80 7.78 6.82
CA ILE A 193 -29.17 7.20 6.84
C ILE A 193 -29.18 5.78 6.28
N LYS A 194 -28.46 5.52 5.17
CA LYS A 194 -28.39 4.17 4.56
C LYS A 194 -27.88 3.11 5.55
N TYR A 195 -27.01 3.49 6.47
CA TYR A 195 -26.38 2.60 7.44
C TYR A 195 -26.86 2.81 8.89
N GLU A 196 -27.98 3.53 9.10
CA GLU A 196 -28.43 4.03 10.42
C GLU A 196 -28.53 2.96 11.52
N LYS A 197 -28.87 1.72 11.13
CA LYS A 197 -29.09 0.61 12.07
C LYS A 197 -27.78 -0.04 12.54
N SER A 198 -26.63 0.39 12.02
CA SER A 198 -25.31 -0.13 12.36
C SER A 198 -24.50 0.88 13.18
N GLY A 199 -23.46 0.41 13.87
CA GLY A 199 -22.46 1.29 14.49
C GLY A 199 -21.78 2.22 13.48
N TYR A 200 -21.72 1.82 12.20
CA TYR A 200 -21.15 2.62 11.11
C TYR A 200 -22.00 3.85 10.79
N GLY A 201 -23.32 3.70 10.64
CA GLY A 201 -24.20 4.85 10.39
C GLY A 201 -24.24 5.84 11.54
N LYS A 202 -24.21 5.33 12.79
CA LYS A 202 -24.09 6.18 13.99
C LYS A 202 -22.82 7.04 13.95
N TYR A 203 -21.68 6.43 13.61
CA TYR A 203 -20.42 7.16 13.45
C TYR A 203 -20.53 8.30 12.42
N LEU A 204 -21.06 8.01 11.23
CA LEU A 204 -21.26 9.03 10.19
C LEU A 204 -22.22 10.16 10.63
N PHE A 205 -23.17 9.88 11.52
CA PHE A 205 -24.02 10.93 12.10
C PHE A 205 -23.29 11.80 13.12
N GLU A 206 -22.42 11.23 13.95
CA GLU A 206 -21.61 12.00 14.90
C GLU A 206 -20.69 12.98 14.15
N MET A 207 -20.09 12.55 13.04
CA MET A 207 -19.29 13.42 12.16
C MET A 207 -20.03 14.66 11.62
N LEU A 208 -21.37 14.65 11.57
CA LEU A 208 -22.16 15.78 11.08
C LEU A 208 -22.49 16.82 12.17
N LYS A 209 -22.22 16.47 13.43
CA LYS A 209 -22.46 17.31 14.63
C LYS A 209 -21.22 18.11 15.03
N GLU A 210 -20.03 17.61 14.69
CA GLU A 210 -18.76 18.34 14.74
C GLU A 210 -18.69 19.41 13.64
#